data_AF-A0A660MKB7-F1
#
_entry.id   AF-A0A660MKB7-F1
#
_cell.length_a   1.000
_cell.length_b   1.000
_cell.length_c   1.000
_cell.angle_alpha   90.00
_cell.angle_beta   90.00
_cell.angle_gamma   90.00
#
_symmetry.space_group_name_H-M   'P 1'
#
loop_
_entity.id
_entity.type
_entity.pdbx_description
1 polymer ?
#
loop_
_entity_poly.entity_id
_entity_poly.type
_entity_poly.pdbx_seq_one_letter_code
_entity_poly.pdbx_strand_id
1 'polypeptide(L)'
;MLVETGHYALWLAGAMAFLQALLPTFCADRRTACALAVSAAKTQSALLTFSIAALGYGFIANDFAVRYIAAHSNSLLPWYYRLTAVWGG
;
A
#
# COMPACT_ATOMS: atom_id res chain seq x y z
N MET A 1 -12.72 -8.22 3.49
CA MET A 1 -12.85 -7.73 2.10
C MET A 1 -12.00 -6.48 1.80
N LEU A 2 -12.16 -5.33 2.49
CA LEU A 2 -11.35 -4.13 2.20
C LEU A 2 -9.84 -4.34 2.38
N VAL A 3 -9.43 -5.06 3.43
CA VAL A 3 -8.00 -5.36 3.65
C VAL A 3 -7.44 -6.26 2.54
N GLU A 4 -8.25 -7.17 1.99
CA GLU A 4 -7.85 -8.04 0.87
C GLU A 4 -7.64 -7.22 -0.40
N THR A 5 -8.54 -6.28 -0.72
CA THR A 5 -8.35 -5.36 -1.86
C THR A 5 -7.14 -4.44 -1.66
N GLY A 6 -6.88 -4.00 -0.43
CA GLY A 6 -5.65 -3.31 -0.06
C GLY A 6 -4.39 -4.16 -0.26
N HIS A 7 -4.45 -5.46 -0.02
CA HIS A 7 -3.35 -6.39 -0.27
C HIS A 7 -3.08 -6.59 -1.77
N TYR A 8 -4.13 -6.72 -2.59
CA TYR A 8 -3.97 -6.75 -4.05
C TYR A 8 -3.40 -5.43 -4.59
N ALA A 9 -3.83 -4.29 -4.05
CA ALA A 9 -3.27 -2.99 -4.41
C ALA A 9 -1.77 -2.88 -4.07
N LEU A 10 -1.30 -3.50 -3.00
CA LEU A 10 0.12 -3.57 -2.64
C LEU A 10 0.94 -4.33 -3.70
N TRP A 11 0.43 -5.49 -4.16
CA TRP A 11 1.05 -6.25 -5.24
C TRP A 11 1.12 -5.45 -6.55
N LEU A 12 0.04 -4.76 -6.90
CA LEU A 12 0.00 -3.85 -8.05
C LEU A 12 0.99 -2.68 -7.91
N ALA A 13 1.12 -2.11 -6.71
CA ALA A 13 2.11 -1.07 -6.45
C ALA A 13 3.54 -1.58 -6.65
N GLY A 14 3.83 -2.82 -6.22
CA GLY A 14 5.10 -3.49 -6.47
C GLY A 14 5.37 -3.66 -7.97
N ALA A 15 4.38 -4.12 -8.74
CA ALA A 15 4.49 -4.20 -10.20
C ALA A 15 4.73 -2.81 -10.83
N MET A 16 4.04 -1.77 -10.35
CA MET A 16 4.23 -0.41 -10.82
C MET A 16 5.65 0.13 -10.52
N ALA A 17 6.24 -0.26 -9.38
CA ALA A 17 7.62 0.10 -9.04
C ALA A 17 8.62 -0.50 -10.04
N PHE A 18 8.41 -1.75 -10.47
CA PHE A 18 9.22 -2.35 -11.53
C PHE A 18 9.06 -1.60 -12.86
N LEU A 19 7.82 -1.26 -13.26
CA LEU A 19 7.58 -0.49 -14.47
C LEU A 19 8.20 0.91 -14.40
N GLN A 20 8.12 1.58 -13.25
CA GLN A 20 8.75 2.87 -13.01
C GLN A 20 10.28 2.80 -13.10
N ALA A 21 10.89 1.68 -12.71
CA ALA A 21 12.34 1.50 -12.81
C ALA A 21 12.79 1.11 -14.24
N LEU A 22 12.04 0.24 -14.91
CA LEU A 22 12.43 -0.32 -16.21
C LEU A 22 12.05 0.59 -17.38
N LEU A 23 10.84 1.14 -17.43
CA LEU A 23 10.40 1.86 -18.63
C LEU A 23 11.21 3.16 -18.91
N PRO A 24 11.52 4.00 -17.91
CA PRO A 24 12.32 5.21 -18.15
C PRO A 24 13.78 4.91 -18.50
N THR A 25 14.34 3.77 -18.07
CA THR A 25 15.75 3.42 -18.34
C THR A 25 15.98 2.97 -19.78
N PHE A 26 14.98 2.36 -20.42
CA PHE A 26 15.05 1.99 -21.84
C PHE A 26 14.56 3.08 -22.80
N CYS A 27 14.11 4.23 -22.29
CA CYS A 27 13.58 5.30 -23.12
C CYS A 27 14.71 6.24 -23.58
N ALA A 28 14.88 6.39 -24.90
CA ALA A 28 15.94 7.22 -25.48
C ALA A 28 15.72 8.72 -25.25
N ASP A 29 14.47 9.17 -25.22
CA ASP A 29 14.12 10.58 -25.01
C ASP A 29 13.90 10.89 -23.51
N ARG A 30 14.71 11.79 -22.96
CA ARG A 30 14.67 12.17 -21.54
C ARG A 30 13.34 12.79 -21.11
N ARG A 31 12.66 13.53 -21.98
CA ARG A 31 11.38 14.17 -21.62
C ARG A 31 10.28 13.13 -21.48
N THR A 32 10.21 12.21 -22.43
CA THR A 32 9.29 11.07 -22.41
C THR A 32 9.58 10.14 -21.24
N ALA A 33 10.84 9.82 -20.98
CA ALA A 33 11.27 9.02 -19.83
C ALA A 33 10.82 9.64 -18.49
N CYS A 34 11.02 10.95 -18.33
CA CYS A 34 10.63 11.68 -17.12
C CYS A 34 9.10 11.72 -16.96
N ALA A 35 8.35 12.00 -18.04
CA ALA A 35 6.89 12.01 -18.00
C ALA A 35 6.31 10.64 -17.59
N LEU A 36 6.89 9.55 -18.13
CA LEU A 36 6.48 8.19 -17.80
C LEU A 36 6.81 7.84 -16.35
N ALA A 37 8.01 8.20 -15.87
CA ALA A 37 8.42 8.00 -14.48
C ALA A 37 7.49 8.72 -13.50
N VAL A 38 7.12 9.97 -13.79
CA VAL A 38 6.21 10.77 -12.93
C VAL A 38 4.80 10.16 -12.92
N SER A 39 4.28 9.74 -14.07
CA SER A 39 2.98 9.08 -14.16
C SER A 39 2.96 7.76 -13.36
N ALA A 40 4.02 6.97 -13.50
CA ALA A 40 4.19 5.73 -12.77
C ALA A 40 4.28 5.97 -11.25
N ALA A 41 5.04 6.98 -10.82
CA ALA A 41 5.17 7.35 -9.41
C ALA A 41 3.86 7.80 -8.79
N LYS A 42 3.03 8.57 -9.52
CA LYS A 42 1.70 8.97 -9.06
C LYS A 42 0.81 7.74 -8.84
N THR A 43 0.82 6.80 -9.79
CA THR A 43 0.04 5.57 -9.72
C THR A 43 0.50 4.67 -8.57
N GLN A 44 1.81 4.46 -8.44
CA GLN A 44 2.41 3.70 -7.34
C GLN A 44 2.06 4.33 -5.98
N SER A 45 2.20 5.65 -5.85
CA SER A 45 1.90 6.37 -4.61
C SER A 45 0.42 6.23 -4.22
N ALA A 46 -0.50 6.35 -5.18
CA ALA A 46 -1.94 6.15 -4.93
C ALA A 46 -2.26 4.72 -4.45
N LEU A 47 -1.67 3.71 -5.09
CA LEU A 47 -1.85 2.30 -4.71
C LEU A 47 -1.30 2.00 -3.32
N LEU A 48 -0.11 2.50 -2.99
CA LEU A 48 0.50 2.35 -1.66
C LEU A 48 -0.33 3.03 -0.58
N THR A 49 -0.78 4.27 -0.84
CA THR A 49 -1.62 5.02 0.09
C THR A 49 -2.92 4.28 0.36
N PHE A 50 -3.58 3.77 -0.69
CA PHE A 50 -4.80 2.98 -0.55
C PHE A 50 -4.55 1.69 0.24
N SER A 51 -3.46 0.97 -0.03
CA SER A 51 -3.11 -0.26 0.68
C SER A 51 -2.91 -0.03 2.18
N ILE A 52 -2.12 0.97 2.57
CA ILE A 52 -1.89 1.32 3.97
C ILE A 52 -3.18 1.79 4.64
N ALA A 53 -3.99 2.60 3.96
CA ALA A 53 -5.27 3.07 4.50
C ALA A 53 -6.24 1.91 4.72
N ALA A 54 -6.31 0.96 3.80
CA ALA A 54 -7.15 -0.24 3.92
C ALA A 54 -6.72 -1.11 5.11
N LEU A 55 -5.40 -1.30 5.29
CA LEU A 55 -4.88 -2.04 6.45
C LEU A 55 -5.17 -1.31 7.77
N GLY A 56 -4.93 0.00 7.83
CA GLY A 56 -5.23 0.82 9.01
C GLY A 56 -6.71 0.82 9.38
N TYR A 57 -7.60 0.86 8.40
CA TYR A 57 -9.03 0.67 8.63
C TYR A 57 -9.32 -0.71 9.23
N GLY A 58 -8.68 -1.78 8.74
CA GLY A 58 -8.80 -3.12 9.31
C GLY A 58 -8.44 -3.18 10.81
N PHE A 59 -7.37 -2.49 11.22
CA PHE A 59 -6.99 -2.38 12.63
C PHE A 59 -8.03 -1.62 13.48
N ILE A 60 -8.56 -0.51 12.96
CA ILE A 60 -9.61 0.27 13.63
C ILE A 60 -10.91 -0.52 13.73
N ALA A 61 -11.25 -1.33 12.73
CA ALA A 61 -12.44 -2.15 12.69
C ALA A 61 -12.30 -3.50 13.44
N ASN A 62 -11.10 -3.86 13.91
CA ASN A 62 -10.80 -5.17 14.48
C ASN A 62 -11.16 -6.33 13.54
N ASP A 63 -10.75 -6.25 12.28
CA ASP A 63 -10.98 -7.33 11.31
C ASP A 63 -10.05 -8.52 11.60
N PHE A 64 -10.44 -9.35 12.58
CA PHE A 64 -9.68 -10.51 13.05
C PHE A 64 -9.65 -11.69 12.06
N ALA A 65 -10.41 -11.62 10.96
CA ALA A 65 -10.26 -12.59 9.87
C ALA A 65 -8.86 -12.48 9.24
N VAL A 66 -8.22 -11.31 9.34
CA VAL A 66 -6.85 -11.09 8.88
C VAL A 66 -5.88 -11.49 9.99
N ARG A 67 -5.11 -12.56 9.74
CA ARG A 67 -4.13 -13.10 10.70
C ARG A 67 -3.17 -12.05 11.27
N TYR A 68 -2.70 -11.12 10.45
CA TYR A 68 -1.80 -10.04 10.90
C TYR A 68 -2.45 -9.15 11.96
N ILE A 69 -3.72 -8.77 11.76
CA ILE A 69 -4.48 -7.93 12.69
C ILE A 69 -4.79 -8.72 13.97
N ALA A 70 -5.19 -9.98 13.84
CA ALA A 70 -5.47 -10.86 14.99
C ALA A 70 -4.24 -11.10 15.89
N ALA A 71 -3.04 -11.09 15.32
CA ALA A 71 -1.80 -11.29 16.07
C ALA A 71 -1.29 -10.02 16.79
N HIS A 72 -1.61 -8.82 16.29
CA HIS A 72 -1.03 -7.55 16.78
C HIS A 72 -2.07 -6.53 17.28
N SER A 73 -3.35 -6.91 17.38
CA SER A 73 -4.43 -6.04 17.87
C SER A 73 -5.34 -6.78 18.85
N ASN A 74 -5.97 -6.04 19.76
CA ASN A 74 -6.97 -6.56 20.68
C ASN A 74 -8.12 -5.56 20.83
N SER A 75 -9.35 -6.06 20.99
CA SER A 75 -10.57 -5.24 21.03
C SER A 75 -10.64 -4.25 22.21
N LEU A 76 -9.89 -4.52 23.28
CA LEU A 76 -9.81 -3.65 24.46
C LEU A 76 -8.89 -2.43 24.24
N LEU A 77 -8.07 -2.43 23.20
CA LEU A 77 -7.19 -1.28 22.92
C LEU A 77 -7.99 -0.12 22.32
N PRO A 78 -7.73 1.12 22.77
CA PRO A 78 -8.18 2.32 22.07
C PRO A 78 -7.76 2.32 20.60
N TRP A 79 -8.59 2.90 19.73
CA TRP A 79 -8.40 2.84 18.28
C TRP A 79 -7.06 3.44 17.80
N TYR A 80 -6.54 4.45 18.50
CA TYR A 80 -5.28 5.11 18.14
C TYR A 80 -4.06 4.19 18.35
N TYR A 81 -4.07 3.36 19.40
CA TYR A 81 -3.03 2.34 19.58
C TYR A 81 -3.14 1.22 18.54
N ARG A 82 -4.36 0.84 18.17
CA ARG A 82 -4.58 -0.15 17.10
C ARG A 82 -4.06 0.35 15.75
N LEU A 83 -4.25 1.64 15.45
CA LEU A 83 -3.72 2.23 14.22
C LEU A 83 -2.18 2.23 14.18
N THR A 84 -1.51 2.43 15.33
CA THR A 84 -0.03 2.38 15.36
C THR A 84 0.54 0.99 15.08
N ALA A 85 -0.23 -0.08 15.34
CA ALA A 85 0.16 -1.46 15.02
C ALA A 85 0.26 -1.74 13.51
N VAL A 86 -0.21 -0.83 12.64
CA VAL A 86 0.05 -0.90 11.19
C VAL A 86 1.55 -0.95 10.90
N TRP A 87 2.36 -0.21 11.67
CA TRP A 87 3.81 -0.10 11.49
C TRP A 87 4.64 -0.87 12.52
N GLY A 88 4.07 -1.13 13.70
CA GLY A 88 4.77 -1.70 14.85
C GLY A 88 4.34 -3.10 15.25
N GLY A 89 3.74 -3.86 14.34
CA GLY A 89 3.59 -5.30 14.51
C GLY A 89 4.94 -5.99 14.60
#